data_AF-A0A2D2MCG9-F1
#
_entry.id   AF-A0A2D2MCG9-F1
#
_cell.length_a   1.000
_cell.length_b   1.000
_cell.length_c   1.000
_cell.angle_alpha   90.00
_cell.angle_beta   90.00
_cell.angle_gamma   90.00
#
_symmetry.space_group_name_H-M   'P 1'
#
loop_
_entity.id
_entity.type
_entity.pdbx_description
1 polymer ?
#
loop_
_entity_poly.entity_id
_entity_poly.type
_entity_poly.pdbx_seq_one_letter_code
_entity_poly.pdbx_strand_id
1 'polypeptide(L)'
;MSEQAKRYDTLVIENSTSSTVPREAAGGRVVSWASGHAIAESNAYEAFVADLIDGAFLDLEEALEAAQEAWVKAERQREQGYD
;
A
#
# COMPACT_ATOMS: atom_id res chain seq x y z
N MET A 1 -31.68 5.11 25.35
CA MET A 1 -31.69 5.34 23.89
C MET A 1 -30.50 4.58 23.31
N SER A 2 -30.68 3.73 22.31
CA SER A 2 -29.56 3.07 21.63
C SER A 2 -28.72 4.13 20.94
N GLU A 3 -27.41 4.19 21.19
CA GLU A 3 -26.50 5.02 20.40
C GLU A 3 -26.61 4.59 18.94
N GLN A 4 -27.06 5.52 18.11
CA GLN A 4 -27.12 5.29 16.67
C GLN A 4 -25.69 5.18 16.15
N ALA A 5 -25.38 4.12 15.41
CA ALA A 5 -24.06 3.93 14.84
C ALA A 5 -23.68 5.16 13.98
N LYS A 6 -22.48 5.70 14.22
CA LYS A 6 -21.98 6.83 13.43
C LYS A 6 -21.84 6.41 11.97
N ARG A 7 -22.42 7.19 11.07
CA ARG A 7 -22.25 7.05 9.62
C ARG A 7 -21.08 7.91 9.17
N TYR A 8 -20.25 7.37 8.29
CA TYR A 8 -19.09 8.06 7.73
C TYR A 8 -19.23 8.12 6.20
N ASP A 9 -18.82 9.24 5.62
CA ASP A 9 -18.69 9.40 4.17
C ASP A 9 -17.21 9.20 3.75
N THR A 10 -16.98 8.65 2.56
CA THR A 10 -15.63 8.38 2.04
C THR A 10 -15.18 9.50 1.10
N LEU A 11 -13.97 10.01 1.29
CA LEU A 11 -13.32 10.97 0.39
C LEU A 11 -12.18 10.28 -0.37
N VAL A 12 -12.20 10.40 -1.70
CA VAL A 12 -11.13 9.93 -2.58
C VAL A 12 -10.49 11.14 -3.24
N ILE A 13 -9.16 11.24 -3.17
CA ILE A 13 -8.39 12.36 -3.73
C ILE A 13 -7.49 11.81 -4.83
N GLU A 14 -7.69 12.27 -6.06
CA GLU A 14 -6.84 11.94 -7.19
C GLU A 14 -5.59 12.85 -7.18
N ASN A 15 -4.43 12.29 -7.55
CA ASN A 15 -3.16 13.03 -7.71
C ASN A 15 -2.70 13.79 -6.45
N SER A 16 -2.97 13.27 -5.25
CA SER A 16 -2.41 13.82 -4.02
C SER A 16 -0.89 13.74 -4.04
N THR A 17 -0.23 14.90 -4.05
CA THR A 17 1.24 15.00 -3.98
C THR A 17 1.75 15.14 -2.54
N SER A 18 0.84 15.20 -1.56
CA SER A 18 1.20 15.36 -0.15
C SER A 18 1.30 14.00 0.55
N SER A 19 2.41 13.78 1.26
CA SER A 19 2.59 12.68 2.21
C SER A 19 2.04 12.99 3.60
N THR A 20 1.53 14.20 3.82
CA THR A 20 0.98 14.60 5.13
C THR A 20 -0.44 14.08 5.28
N VAL A 21 -0.72 13.38 6.39
CA VAL A 21 -2.08 12.94 6.72
C VAL A 21 -2.97 14.16 7.00
N PRO A 22 -4.04 14.39 6.21
CA PRO A 22 -4.94 15.51 6.43
C PRO A 22 -5.71 15.32 7.74
N ARG A 23 -5.87 16.40 8.51
CA ARG A 23 -6.63 16.41 9.77
C ARG A 23 -8.11 16.79 9.56
N GLU A 24 -8.38 17.51 8.49
CA GLU A 24 -9.71 18.00 8.11
C GLU A 24 -9.87 17.92 6.59
N ALA A 25 -11.06 17.58 6.13
CA ALA A 25 -11.43 17.60 4.71
C ALA A 25 -12.92 17.92 4.55
N ALA A 26 -13.25 18.82 3.62
CA ALA A 26 -14.62 19.29 3.39
C ALA A 26 -15.37 19.75 4.67
N GLY A 27 -14.66 20.34 5.64
CA GLY A 27 -15.23 20.77 6.93
C GLY A 27 -15.45 19.65 7.96
N GLY A 28 -15.12 18.40 7.61
CA GLY A 28 -15.19 17.23 8.48
C GLY A 28 -13.83 16.86 9.05
N ARG A 29 -13.79 16.36 10.29
CA ARG A 29 -12.58 15.80 10.89
C ARG A 29 -12.24 14.47 10.22
N VAL A 30 -11.00 14.31 9.78
CA VAL A 30 -10.46 13.03 9.31
C VAL A 30 -10.24 12.12 10.52
N VAL A 31 -10.97 11.01 10.58
CA VAL A 31 -10.86 10.00 11.64
C VAL A 31 -10.17 8.72 11.18
N SER A 32 -10.05 8.54 9.86
CA SER A 32 -9.37 7.43 9.21
C SER A 32 -8.78 7.94 7.89
N TRP A 33 -7.52 7.59 7.62
CA TRP A 33 -6.82 7.92 6.39
C TRP A 33 -6.03 6.69 5.95
N ALA A 34 -6.23 6.28 4.71
CA ALA A 34 -5.39 5.29 4.05
C ALA A 34 -4.75 6.00 2.86
N SER A 35 -3.43 6.11 2.86
CA SER A 35 -2.73 6.38 1.61
C SER A 35 -2.91 5.13 0.76
N GLY A 36 -3.62 5.20 -0.36
CA GLY A 36 -3.86 4.05 -1.25
C GLY A 36 -2.58 3.30 -1.63
N HIS A 37 -1.43 3.94 -1.47
CA HIS A 37 -0.08 3.41 -1.61
C HIS A 37 0.20 2.16 -0.75
N ALA A 38 -0.38 2.02 0.46
CA ALA A 38 -0.05 0.88 1.34
C ALA A 38 -0.50 -0.49 0.79
N ILE A 39 -1.56 -0.52 -0.03
CA ILE A 39 -2.05 -1.76 -0.67
C ILE A 39 -1.19 -2.09 -1.89
N ALA A 40 -0.79 -1.08 -2.66
CA ALA A 40 -0.02 -1.31 -3.88
C ALA A 40 1.45 -1.69 -3.58
N GLU A 41 2.01 -1.24 -2.44
CA GLU A 41 3.33 -1.64 -1.92
C GLU A 41 3.39 -3.15 -1.59
N SER A 42 2.26 -3.72 -1.16
CA SER A 42 2.17 -5.14 -0.82
C SER A 42 2.30 -6.03 -2.05
N ASN A 43 1.93 -5.55 -3.25
CA ASN A 43 1.92 -6.36 -4.47
C ASN A 43 3.31 -6.90 -4.84
N ALA A 44 4.37 -6.10 -4.71
CA ALA A 44 5.72 -6.55 -5.04
C ALA A 44 6.21 -7.69 -4.12
N TYR A 45 5.92 -7.59 -2.81
CA TYR A 45 6.28 -8.64 -1.86
C TYR A 45 5.34 -9.84 -1.93
N GLU A 46 4.05 -9.63 -2.20
CA GLU A 46 3.06 -10.69 -2.40
C GLU A 46 3.43 -11.57 -3.59
N ALA A 47 3.86 -10.98 -4.71
CA ALA A 47 4.33 -11.72 -5.88
C ALA A 47 5.55 -12.59 -5.54
N PHE A 48 6.56 -12.02 -4.88
CA PHE A 48 7.73 -12.79 -4.45
C PHE A 48 7.37 -13.94 -3.50
N VAL A 49 6.48 -13.68 -2.52
CA VAL A 49 6.03 -14.72 -1.59
C VAL A 49 5.26 -15.82 -2.31
N ALA A 50 4.45 -15.49 -3.31
CA ALA A 50 3.76 -16.47 -4.13
C ALA A 50 4.75 -17.38 -4.88
N ASP A 51 5.73 -16.78 -5.56
CA ASP A 51 6.77 -17.52 -6.28
C ASP A 51 7.59 -18.42 -5.33
N LEU A 52 7.87 -17.95 -4.11
CA LEU A 52 8.56 -18.72 -3.09
C LEU A 52 7.74 -19.93 -2.61
N ILE A 53 6.44 -19.75 -2.39
CA ILE A 53 5.53 -20.83 -1.98
C ILE A 53 5.36 -21.86 -3.09
N ASP A 54 5.30 -21.41 -4.34
CA ASP A 54 5.16 -22.27 -5.52
C ASP A 54 6.47 -23.00 -5.89
N GLY A 55 7.58 -22.68 -5.22
CA GLY A 55 8.88 -23.31 -5.46
C GLY A 55 9.47 -22.91 -6.81
N ALA A 56 9.25 -21.66 -7.24
CA ALA A 56 9.71 -21.14 -8.53
C ALA A 56 11.24 -21.03 -8.63
N PHE A 57 11.95 -21.01 -7.49
CA PHE A 57 13.40 -20.84 -7.43
C PHE A 57 14.12 -22.19 -7.32
N LEU A 58 15.18 -22.36 -8.10
CA LEU A 58 15.99 -23.58 -8.14
C LEU A 58 16.94 -23.68 -6.95
N ASP A 59 17.40 -22.54 -6.44
CA ASP A 59 18.32 -22.44 -5.31
C ASP A 59 18.14 -21.15 -4.49
N LEU A 60 18.95 -21.01 -3.45
CA LEU A 60 18.91 -19.86 -2.55
C LEU A 60 19.40 -18.57 -3.21
N GLU A 61 20.33 -18.65 -4.17
CA GLU A 61 20.90 -17.46 -4.81
C GLU A 61 19.82 -16.78 -5.67
N GLU A 62 19.10 -17.57 -6.45
CA GLU A 62 17.97 -17.10 -7.27
C GLU A 62 16.85 -16.48 -6.40
N ALA A 63 16.51 -17.13 -5.27
CA ALA A 63 15.51 -16.60 -4.35
C ALA A 63 15.94 -15.27 -3.69
N LEU A 64 17.24 -15.10 -3.41
CA LEU A 64 17.78 -13.86 -2.84
C LEU A 64 17.78 -12.71 -3.86
N GLU A 65 18.09 -13.00 -5.12
CA GLU A 65 18.02 -12.02 -6.21
C GLU A 65 16.57 -11.54 -6.40
N ALA A 66 15.61 -12.46 -6.49
CA ALA A 66 14.19 -12.12 -6.60
C ALA A 66 13.66 -11.31 -5.40
N ALA A 67 14.11 -11.63 -4.18
CA ALA A 67 13.78 -10.84 -3.00
C ALA A 67 14.31 -9.40 -3.09
N GLN A 68 15.53 -9.23 -3.61
CA GLN A 68 16.13 -7.91 -3.79
C GLN A 68 15.41 -7.10 -4.88
N GLU A 69 15.00 -7.75 -5.97
CA GLU A 69 14.18 -7.11 -7.02
C GLU A 69 12.82 -6.65 -6.48
N ALA A 70 12.14 -7.50 -5.70
CA ALA A 70 10.88 -7.14 -5.04
C ALA A 70 11.04 -5.94 -4.12
N TRP A 71 12.14 -5.89 -3.35
CA TRP A 71 12.47 -4.75 -2.49
C TRP A 71 12.71 -3.46 -3.31
N VAL A 72 13.53 -3.52 -4.36
CA VAL A 72 13.78 -2.36 -5.24
C VAL A 72 12.48 -1.87 -5.88
N LYS A 73 11.61 -2.78 -6.32
CA LYS A 73 10.31 -2.45 -6.91
C LYS A 73 9.40 -1.74 -5.89
N ALA A 74 9.31 -2.26 -4.67
CA ALA A 74 8.55 -1.63 -3.60
C ALA A 74 9.10 -0.24 -3.24
N GLU A 75 10.42 -0.06 -3.24
CA GLU A 75 11.04 1.24 -2.95
C GLU A 75 10.77 2.26 -4.06
N ARG A 76 10.88 1.85 -5.33
CA ARG A 76 10.52 2.72 -6.47
C ARG A 76 9.05 3.12 -6.42
N GLN A 77 8.18 2.19 -6.07
CA GLN A 77 6.76 2.44 -5.90
C GLN A 77 6.46 3.44 -4.76
N ARG A 78 7.23 3.38 -3.67
CA ARG A 78 7.18 4.38 -2.60
C ARG A 78 7.62 5.77 -3.05
N GLU A 79 8.69 5.84 -3.83
CA GLU A 79 9.27 7.11 -4.26
C GLU A 79 8.50 7.79 -5.39
N GLN A 80 7.98 7.00 -6.33
CA GLN A 80 7.50 7.48 -7.63
C GLN A 80 5.99 7.29 -7.84
N GLY A 81 5.32 6.56 -6.94
CA GLY A 81 3.92 6.17 -7.09
C GLY A 81 3.76 4.85 -7.84
N TYR A 82 2.52 4.55 -8.24
CA TYR A 82 2.14 3.28 -8.87
C TYR A 82 1.56 3.56 -10.26
N ASP A 83 2.18 2.97 -11.30
CA ASP A 83 1.60 2.81 -12.64
C ASP A 83 0.92 1.43 -12.78
#